data_AF-A0A9P7DB67-F1
#
_entry.id   AF-A0A9P7DB67-F1
#
_cell.length_a   1.000
_cell.length_b   1.000
_cell.length_c   1.000
_cell.angle_alpha   90.00
_cell.angle_beta   90.00
_cell.angle_gamma   90.00
#
_symmetry.space_group_name_H-M   'P 1'
#
loop_
_entity.id
_entity.type
_entity.pdbx_description
1 polymer ?
#
loop_
_entity_poly.entity_id
_entity_poly.type
_entity_poly.pdbx_seq_one_letter_code
_entity_poly.pdbx_strand_id
1 'polypeptide(L)'
;MSEAIVNKYVATTDKLGDLRTRPVSERDKQFENQCLRNRDQLLYIDLCQAMNAGDIGRVEASFLPWIYIFCATGKHKYAAQINKFSMNLRSVYPQDLW
;
A
#
# COMPACT_ATOMS: atom_id res chain seq x y z
N MET A 1 5.65 -21.48 7.75
CA MET A 1 6.26 -20.61 8.79
C MET A 1 6.18 -19.13 8.39
N SER A 2 6.54 -18.76 7.15
CA SER A 2 6.44 -17.38 6.63
C SER A 2 5.00 -16.83 6.60
N GLU A 3 4.02 -17.62 6.13
CA GLU A 3 2.63 -17.18 6.05
C GLU A 3 2.01 -16.83 7.41
N ALA A 4 2.33 -17.61 8.45
CA ALA A 4 1.84 -17.34 9.81
C ALA A 4 2.38 -16.01 10.35
N ILE A 5 3.62 -15.65 10.00
CA ILE A 5 4.24 -14.37 10.38
C ILE A 5 3.54 -13.22 9.64
N VAL A 6 3.38 -13.33 8.32
CA VAL A 6 2.66 -12.31 7.52
C VAL A 6 1.25 -12.12 8.07
N ASN A 7 0.52 -13.22 8.27
CA ASN A 7 -0.83 -13.23 8.78
C ASN A 7 -1.00 -12.60 10.17
N LYS A 8 0.05 -12.64 11.01
CA LYS A 8 -0.01 -12.10 12.37
C LYS A 8 0.48 -10.66 12.44
N TYR A 9 1.54 -10.33 11.72
CA TYR A 9 2.30 -9.09 11.92
C TYR A 9 2.16 -8.08 10.76
N VAL A 10 1.51 -8.45 9.66
CA VAL A 10 1.25 -7.54 8.54
C VAL A 10 -0.26 -7.29 8.48
N ALA A 11 -0.67 -6.02 8.50
CA ALA A 11 -2.08 -5.68 8.49
C ALA A 11 -2.76 -6.09 7.17
N THR A 12 -3.58 -7.14 7.23
CA THR A 12 -4.65 -7.42 6.25
C THR A 12 -5.92 -6.70 6.68
N THR A 13 -6.72 -6.22 5.72
CA THR A 13 -7.92 -5.39 5.98
C THR A 13 -8.86 -6.00 7.02
N ASP A 14 -9.15 -7.30 6.92
CA ASP A 14 -10.13 -7.97 7.79
C ASP A 14 -9.66 -8.04 9.25
N LYS A 15 -8.42 -8.47 9.48
CA LYS A 15 -7.86 -8.64 10.83
C LYS A 15 -7.71 -7.33 11.60
N LEU A 16 -7.29 -6.27 10.93
CA LEU A 16 -7.16 -4.98 11.60
C LEU A 16 -8.54 -4.37 11.90
N GLY A 17 -9.52 -4.62 11.04
CA GLY A 17 -10.93 -4.29 11.30
C GLY A 17 -11.42 -4.93 12.59
N ASP A 18 -11.26 -6.25 12.73
CA ASP A 18 -11.70 -7.01 13.90
C ASP A 18 -11.02 -6.59 15.20
N LEU A 19 -9.74 -6.22 15.16
CA LEU A 19 -9.05 -5.67 16.33
C LEU A 19 -9.64 -4.31 16.74
N ARG A 20 -10.07 -3.51 15.75
CA ARG A 20 -10.59 -2.16 15.96
C ARG A 20 -12.04 -2.10 16.41
N THR A 21 -12.82 -3.17 16.23
CA THR A 21 -14.18 -3.28 16.78
C THR A 21 -14.21 -3.53 18.28
N ARG A 22 -13.08 -3.97 18.87
CA ARG A 22 -12.98 -4.23 20.32
C ARG A 22 -13.09 -2.94 21.14
N PRO A 23 -13.57 -3.03 22.40
CA PRO A 23 -13.55 -1.91 23.34
C PRO A 23 -12.16 -1.28 23.47
N VAL A 24 -12.09 0.04 23.63
CA VAL A 24 -10.80 0.77 23.70
C VAL A 24 -9.89 0.25 24.81
N SER A 25 -10.46 -0.22 25.92
CA SER A 25 -9.74 -0.83 27.05
C SER A 25 -9.06 -2.15 26.71
N GLU A 26 -9.51 -2.84 25.66
CA GLU A 26 -9.01 -4.15 25.23
C GLU A 26 -8.13 -4.07 23.97
N ARG A 27 -7.97 -2.86 23.42
CA ARG A 27 -7.22 -2.63 22.19
C ARG A 27 -5.75 -2.37 22.45
N ASP A 28 -4.91 -3.25 21.91
CA ASP A 28 -3.48 -3.00 21.79
C ASP A 28 -3.18 -2.11 20.58
N LYS A 29 -3.28 -0.80 20.80
CA LYS A 29 -3.01 0.21 19.76
C LYS A 29 -1.56 0.20 19.28
N GLN A 30 -0.60 -0.24 20.12
CA GLN A 30 0.79 -0.31 19.72
C GLN A 30 0.98 -1.43 18.69
N PHE A 31 0.39 -2.60 18.96
CA PHE A 31 0.40 -3.72 18.04
C PHE A 31 -0.33 -3.40 16.73
N GLU A 32 -1.50 -2.75 16.79
CA GLU A 32 -2.24 -2.30 15.60
C GLU A 32 -1.41 -1.37 14.72
N ASN A 33 -0.76 -0.38 15.32
CA ASN A 33 0.10 0.57 14.61
C ASN A 33 1.34 -0.13 14.03
N GLN A 34 1.92 -1.10 14.74
CA GLN A 34 3.04 -1.88 14.23
C GLN A 34 2.63 -2.74 13.02
N CYS A 35 1.43 -3.33 13.02
CA CYS A 35 0.93 -4.10 11.88
C CYS A 35 0.74 -3.23 10.62
N LEU A 36 0.23 -2.00 10.80
CA LEU A 36 0.13 -1.02 9.72
C LEU A 36 1.51 -0.63 9.19
N ARG A 37 2.44 -0.33 10.10
CA ARG A 37 3.82 0.01 9.73
C ARG A 37 4.49 -1.11 8.93
N ASN A 38 4.35 -2.36 9.37
CA ASN A 38 4.92 -3.50 8.67
C ASN A 38 4.37 -3.65 7.25
N ARG A 39 3.05 -3.48 7.07
CA ARG A 39 2.41 -3.47 5.74
C ARG A 39 2.99 -2.39 4.84
N ASP A 40 3.08 -1.15 5.35
CA ASP A 40 3.54 -0.02 4.55
C ASP A 40 5.05 -0.12 4.23
N GLN A 41 5.85 -0.65 5.15
CA GLN A 41 7.27 -0.93 4.91
C GLN A 41 7.48 -2.04 3.86
N LEU A 42 6.66 -3.09 3.87
CA LEU A 42 6.71 -4.12 2.84
C LEU A 42 6.33 -3.56 1.46
N LEU A 43 5.30 -2.71 1.38
CA LEU A 43 4.95 -2.02 0.14
C LEU A 43 6.10 -1.16 -0.39
N TYR A 44 6.85 -0.50 0.49
CA TYR A 44 8.04 0.26 0.12
C TYR A 44 9.18 -0.61 -0.40
N ILE A 45 9.49 -1.71 0.29
CA ILE A 45 10.52 -2.65 -0.15
C ILE A 45 10.16 -3.21 -1.53
N ASP A 46 8.89 -3.61 -1.71
CA ASP A 46 8.37 -4.15 -2.96
C ASP A 46 8.53 -3.17 -4.13
N LEU A 47 8.13 -1.90 -3.92
CA LEU A 47 8.30 -0.84 -4.90
C LEU A 47 9.77 -0.63 -5.26
N CYS A 48 10.67 -0.56 -4.27
CA CYS A 48 12.10 -0.43 -4.50
C CYS A 48 12.67 -1.59 -5.31
N GLN A 49 12.29 -2.83 -5.00
CA GLN A 49 12.71 -4.01 -5.75
C GLN A 49 12.19 -3.98 -7.19
N ALA A 50 10.92 -3.64 -7.39
CA ALA A 50 10.31 -3.53 -8.72
C ALA A 50 11.02 -2.47 -9.58
N MET A 51 11.26 -1.27 -9.02
CA MET A 51 11.98 -0.20 -9.72
C MET A 51 13.41 -0.62 -10.08
N ASN A 52 14.14 -1.24 -9.16
CA ASN A 52 15.51 -1.68 -9.40
C ASN A 52 15.60 -2.82 -10.44
N ALA A 53 14.59 -3.68 -10.49
CA ALA A 53 14.51 -4.76 -11.48
C ALA A 53 13.99 -4.29 -12.86
N GLY A 54 13.50 -3.05 -12.95
CA GLY A 54 12.82 -2.55 -14.16
C GLY A 54 11.44 -3.18 -14.39
N ASP A 55 10.83 -3.78 -13.38
CA ASP A 55 9.49 -4.36 -13.45
C ASP A 55 8.42 -3.26 -13.34
N ILE A 56 8.17 -2.58 -14.46
CA ILE A 56 7.23 -1.47 -14.53
C ILE A 56 5.79 -1.91 -14.24
N GLY A 57 5.41 -3.14 -14.65
CA GLY A 57 4.09 -3.68 -14.34
C GLY A 57 3.84 -3.74 -12.82
N ARG A 58 4.83 -4.18 -12.05
CA ARG A 58 4.74 -4.20 -10.58
C ARG A 58 4.81 -2.80 -9.96
N VAL A 59 5.58 -1.88 -10.53
CA VAL A 59 5.56 -0.46 -10.11
C VAL A 59 4.16 0.12 -10.27
N GLU A 60 3.51 -0.08 -11.43
CA GLU A 60 2.15 0.39 -11.68
C GLU A 60 1.11 -0.25 -10.75
N ALA A 61 1.23 -1.55 -10.49
CA ALA A 61 0.36 -2.27 -9.56
C ALA A 61 0.40 -1.67 -8.13
N SER A 62 1.52 -1.03 -7.76
CA SER A 62 1.68 -0.37 -6.45
C SER A 62 1.04 1.02 -6.37
N PHE A 63 0.61 1.65 -7.47
CA PHE A 63 0.15 3.04 -7.45
C PHE A 63 -1.06 3.29 -6.55
N LEU A 64 -2.05 2.40 -6.55
CA LEU A 64 -3.26 2.57 -5.77
C LEU A 64 -3.00 2.68 -4.25
N PRO A 65 -2.28 1.75 -3.60
CA PRO A 65 -1.98 1.89 -2.18
C PRO A 65 -1.11 3.13 -1.88
N TRP A 66 -0.18 3.50 -2.78
CA TRP A 66 0.60 4.74 -2.62
C TRP A 66 -0.24 6.01 -2.71
N ILE A 67 -1.21 6.08 -3.62
CA ILE A 67 -2.17 7.19 -3.71
C ILE A 67 -2.91 7.35 -2.37
N TYR A 68 -3.41 6.26 -1.79
CA TYR A 68 -4.11 6.32 -0.51
C TYR A 68 -3.21 6.77 0.64
N ILE A 69 -1.97 6.26 0.72
CA ILE A 69 -0.99 6.69 1.74
C ILE A 69 -0.68 8.18 1.59
N PHE A 70 -0.48 8.67 0.37
CA PHE A 70 -0.20 10.08 0.14
C PHE A 70 -1.38 10.98 0.47
N CYS A 71 -2.61 10.58 0.16
CA CYS A 71 -3.80 11.29 0.60
C CYS A 71 -3.91 11.34 2.13
N ALA A 72 -3.72 10.21 2.81
CA ALA A 72 -3.83 10.12 4.27
C ALA A 72 -2.76 10.94 5.01
N THR A 73 -1.59 11.14 4.41
CA THR A 73 -0.45 11.86 5.01
C THR A 73 -0.34 13.33 4.56
N GLY A 74 -1.35 13.86 3.86
CA GLY A 74 -1.35 15.26 3.38
C GLY A 74 -0.42 15.53 2.19
N LYS A 75 0.10 14.48 1.55
CA LYS A 75 1.01 14.53 0.40
C LYS A 75 0.24 14.61 -0.93
N HIS A 76 -0.79 15.47 -0.99
CA HIS A 76 -1.78 15.52 -2.08
C HIS A 76 -1.16 15.76 -3.46
N LYS A 77 -0.05 16.51 -3.57
CA LYS A 77 0.67 16.70 -4.84
C LYS A 77 1.09 15.35 -5.44
N TYR A 78 1.65 14.45 -4.63
CA TYR A 78 2.11 13.14 -5.09
C TYR A 78 0.94 12.24 -5.46
N ALA A 79 -0.09 12.20 -4.63
CA ALA A 79 -1.32 11.46 -4.92
C ALA A 79 -1.95 11.90 -6.25
N ALA A 80 -2.11 13.22 -6.45
CA ALA A 80 -2.70 13.78 -7.65
C ALA A 80 -1.88 13.46 -8.92
N GLN A 81 -0.54 13.56 -8.84
CA GLN A 81 0.33 13.26 -9.98
C GLN A 81 0.30 11.78 -10.34
N ILE A 82 0.42 10.87 -9.37
CA ILE A 82 0.36 9.42 -9.62
C ILE A 82 -1.01 9.02 -10.16
N ASN A 83 -2.10 9.58 -9.61
CA ASN A 83 -3.45 9.32 -10.11
C ASN A 83 -3.61 9.78 -11.57
N LYS A 84 -3.18 11.02 -11.89
CA LYS A 84 -3.23 11.54 -13.26
C LYS A 84 -2.41 10.68 -14.21
N PHE A 85 -1.20 10.27 -13.81
CA PHE A 85 -0.35 9.40 -14.59
C PHE A 85 -1.02 8.04 -14.87
N SER A 86 -1.59 7.41 -13.83
CA SER A 86 -2.31 6.13 -13.96
C SER A 86 -3.53 6.24 -14.88
N MET A 87 -4.29 7.34 -14.81
CA MET A 87 -5.42 7.59 -15.70
C MET A 87 -4.97 7.75 -17.17
N ASN A 88 -3.89 8.50 -17.40
CA ASN A 88 -3.35 8.71 -18.74
C ASN A 88 -2.85 7.39 -19.35
N LEU A 89 -2.13 6.57 -18.59
CA LEU A 89 -1.71 5.23 -19.02
C LEU A 89 -2.88 4.38 -19.50
N ARG A 90 -4.00 4.41 -18.78
CA ARG A 90 -5.15 3.54 -19.08
C ARG A 90 -6.08 4.06 -20.17
N SER A 91 -6.16 5.39 -20.32
CA SER A 91 -7.26 6.03 -21.06
C SER A 91 -6.81 6.98 -22.17
N VAL A 92 -5.52 7.33 -22.22
CA VAL A 92 -4.99 8.36 -23.14
C VAL A 92 -3.89 7.78 -24.03
N TYR A 93 -2.97 6.99 -23.47
CA TYR A 93 -1.86 6.47 -24.25
C TYR A 93 -2.27 5.25 -25.11
N PRO A 94 -1.88 5.22 -26.40
CA PRO A 94 -2.21 4.12 -27.31
C PRO A 94 -1.65 2.76 -26.86
N GLN A 95 -2.47 1.68 -26.99
CA GLN A 95 -2.18 0.22 -27.16
C GLN A 95 -0.74 -0.28 -27.36
N ASP A 96 0.02 0.52 -28.07
CA ASP A 96 1.18 0.13 -28.85
C ASP A 96 2.47 0.78 -28.32
N LEU A 97 2.38 1.57 -27.24
CA LEU A 97 3.50 2.17 -26.51
C LEU A 97 3.90 1.42 -25.20
N TRP A 98 3.43 0.19 -25.00
CA TRP A 98 3.51 -0.66 -23.79
C TRP A 98 4.19 -1.97 -24.16
#